data_AF-T1C626-F1
#
_entry.id   AF-T1C626-F1
#
_cell.length_a   1.000
_cell.length_b   1.000
_cell.length_c   1.000
_cell.angle_alpha   90.00
_cell.angle_beta   90.00
_cell.angle_gamma   90.00
#
_symmetry.space_group_name_H-M   'P 1'
#
loop_
_entity.id
_entity.type
_entity.pdbx_description
1 polymer ?
#
loop_
_entity_poly.entity_id
_entity_poly.type
_entity_poly.pdbx_seq_one_letter_code
_entity_poly.pdbx_strand_id
1 'polypeptide(L)'
;MCFGLPAGALLSLSPDQLWTAAQEELRFQVSRPGYEAWLKNARLLTFDEDGSRAVITVPTPLARDWVSDRYAAVIRETLSAL
;
A
#
# COMPACT_ATOMS: atom_id res chain seq x y z
N MET A 1 2.98 21.48 -3.13
CA MET A 1 4.09 20.67 -2.61
C MET A 1 3.82 19.26 -3.11
N CYS A 2 4.38 18.90 -4.27
CA CYS A 2 4.20 17.58 -4.86
C CYS A 2 5.47 16.81 -4.56
N PHE A 3 5.40 15.77 -3.72
CA PHE A 3 6.49 14.80 -3.60
C PHE A 3 6.41 13.87 -4.81
N GLY A 4 6.89 14.36 -5.96
CA GLY A 4 7.18 13.50 -7.09
C GLY A 4 8.41 12.68 -6.73
N LEU A 5 8.22 11.41 -6.39
CA LEU A 5 9.32 10.45 -6.30
C LEU A 5 10.01 10.42 -7.68
N PRO A 6 11.35 10.59 -7.76
CA PRO A 6 12.05 10.40 -9.03
C PRO A 6 11.91 8.93 -9.44
N ALA A 7 11.37 8.70 -10.64
CA ALA A 7 11.11 7.39 -11.24
C ALA A 7 12.35 6.46 -11.42
N GLY A 8 13.51 6.84 -10.87
CA GLY A 8 14.74 6.04 -10.85
C GLY A 8 15.16 5.52 -9.47
N ALA A 9 14.41 5.80 -8.38
CA ALA A 9 14.80 5.40 -7.02
C ALA A 9 14.18 4.07 -6.55
N LEU A 10 13.23 3.50 -7.30
CA LEU A 10 12.41 2.35 -6.90
C LEU A 10 13.22 1.08 -6.60
N LEU A 11 14.42 0.95 -7.18
CA LEU A 11 15.32 -0.19 -7.00
C LEU A 11 15.99 -0.25 -5.60
N SER A 12 15.76 0.73 -4.71
CA SER A 12 16.30 0.73 -3.34
C SER A 12 15.34 1.35 -2.31
N LEU A 13 14.03 1.39 -2.59
CA LEU A 13 13.08 1.96 -1.64
C LEU A 13 12.81 0.99 -0.48
N SER A 14 12.81 1.53 0.73
CA SER A 14 12.34 0.79 1.89
C SER A 14 10.82 0.53 1.79
N PRO A 15 10.31 -0.57 2.37
CA PRO A 15 8.88 -0.91 2.31
C PRO A 15 7.98 0.21 2.84
N ASP A 16 8.44 1.03 3.78
CA ASP A 16 7.70 2.20 4.29
C ASP A 16 7.51 3.30 3.22
N GLN A 17 8.51 3.53 2.36
CA GLN A 17 8.43 4.50 1.26
C GLN A 17 7.50 4.00 0.16
N LEU A 18 7.64 2.73 -0.22
CA LEU A 18 6.74 2.09 -1.19
C LEU A 18 5.29 2.11 -0.69
N TRP A 19 5.08 1.83 0.59
CA TRP A 19 3.77 1.91 1.21
C TRP A 19 3.23 3.33 1.27
N THR A 20 4.09 4.34 1.45
CA THR A 20 3.69 5.74 1.39
C THR A 20 3.17 6.11 0.01
N ALA A 21 3.89 5.72 -1.05
CA ALA A 21 3.45 5.89 -2.44
C ALA A 21 2.13 5.15 -2.70
N ALA A 22 2.04 3.87 -2.28
CA ALA A 22 0.82 3.09 -2.44
C ALA A 22 -0.37 3.69 -1.69
N GLN A 23 -0.15 4.19 -0.46
CA GLN A 23 -1.15 4.93 0.30
C GLN A 23 -1.60 6.20 -0.43
N GLU A 24 -0.71 6.86 -1.19
CA GLU A 24 -1.10 7.99 -2.03
C GLU A 24 -2.09 7.58 -3.12
N GLU A 25 -1.85 6.47 -3.81
CA GLU A 25 -2.78 5.95 -4.81
C GLU A 25 -4.10 5.49 -4.16
N LEU A 26 -3.99 4.77 -3.04
CA LEU A 26 -5.13 4.20 -2.31
C LEU A 26 -6.08 5.29 -1.81
N ARG A 27 -5.61 6.47 -1.39
CA ARG A 27 -6.51 7.58 -1.01
C ARG A 27 -7.26 8.19 -2.19
N PHE A 28 -6.76 8.04 -3.42
CA PHE A 28 -7.48 8.46 -4.62
C PHE A 28 -8.52 7.43 -5.03
N GLN A 29 -8.21 6.14 -4.87
CA GLN A 29 -9.12 5.05 -5.23
C GLN A 29 -10.17 4.76 -4.15
N VAL A 30 -9.84 4.97 -2.88
CA VAL A 30 -10.69 4.67 -1.73
C VAL A 30 -11.19 5.97 -1.09
N SER A 31 -12.47 6.03 -0.76
CA SER A 31 -13.02 7.17 -0.03
C SER A 31 -12.33 7.34 1.32
N ARG A 32 -12.05 8.60 1.70
CA ARG A 32 -11.44 9.00 2.97
C ARG A 32 -11.90 8.20 4.20
N PRO A 33 -13.21 8.01 4.48
CA PRO A 33 -13.63 7.22 5.65
C PRO A 33 -13.27 5.74 5.57
N GLY A 34 -13.30 5.12 4.38
CA GLY A 34 -12.89 3.72 4.20
C GLY A 34 -11.38 3.54 4.37
N TYR A 35 -10.60 4.46 3.78
CA TYR A 35 -9.17 4.47 3.96
C TYR A 35 -8.77 4.62 5.44
N GLU A 36 -9.38 5.59 6.15
CA GLU A 36 -9.09 5.81 7.57
C GLU A 36 -9.47 4.65 8.48
N ALA A 37 -10.54 3.92 8.14
CA ALA A 37 -10.98 2.76 8.88
C ALA A 37 -10.10 1.52 8.66
N TRP A 38 -9.66 1.28 7.43
CA TRP A 38 -9.06 -0.01 7.03
C TRP A 38 -7.57 0.05 6.68
N LEU A 39 -7.11 1.13 6.03
CA LEU A 39 -5.77 1.22 5.44
C LEU A 39 -4.83 2.16 6.20
N LYS A 40 -5.34 3.18 6.90
CA LYS A 40 -4.53 4.17 7.65
C LYS A 40 -3.62 3.54 8.71
N ASN A 41 -4.06 2.45 9.31
CA ASN A 41 -3.30 1.71 10.31
C ASN A 41 -2.60 0.48 9.72
N ALA A 42 -2.78 0.22 8.42
CA ALA A 42 -2.10 -0.86 7.73
C ALA A 42 -0.66 -0.43 7.42
N ARG A 43 0.27 -1.37 7.54
CA ARG A 43 1.72 -1.14 7.32
C ARG A 43 2.28 -2.25 6.46
N LEU A 44 3.06 -1.88 5.45
CA LEU A 44 3.85 -2.84 4.68
C LEU A 44 5.09 -3.23 5.49
N LEU A 45 5.22 -4.52 5.77
CA LEU A 45 6.37 -5.10 6.47
C LEU A 45 7.49 -5.44 5.49
N THR A 46 7.14 -6.07 4.36
CA THR A 46 8.10 -6.45 3.33
C THR A 46 7.44 -6.43 1.97
N PHE A 47 8.25 -6.16 0.96
CA PHE A 47 7.89 -6.25 -0.44
C PHE A 47 9.08 -6.86 -1.16
N ASP A 48 8.83 -7.93 -1.90
CA ASP A 48 9.83 -8.57 -2.75
C ASP A 48 10.25 -7.61 -3.85
N GLU A 49 11.54 -7.53 -4.15
CA GLU A 49 12.08 -6.67 -5.22
C GLU A 49 11.55 -7.08 -6.61
N ASP A 50 11.14 -8.34 -6.75
CA ASP A 50 10.47 -8.89 -7.94
C ASP A 50 8.96 -8.52 -8.01
N GLY A 51 8.43 -7.82 -7.00
CA GLY A 51 7.01 -7.47 -6.89
C GLY A 51 6.08 -8.66 -6.63
N SER A 52 6.65 -9.85 -6.41
CA SER A 52 5.91 -11.10 -6.35
C SER A 52 5.17 -11.30 -5.02
N ARG A 53 5.67 -10.70 -3.93
CA ARG A 53 5.13 -10.88 -2.57
C ARG A 53 5.18 -9.61 -1.75
N ALA A 54 4.05 -9.26 -1.15
CA ALA A 54 3.90 -8.15 -0.22
C ALA A 54 3.34 -8.69 1.10
N VAL A 55 3.92 -8.30 2.24
CA VAL A 55 3.37 -8.63 3.57
C VAL A 55 2.89 -7.35 4.22
N ILE A 56 1.60 -7.27 4.50
CA ILE A 56 0.95 -6.13 5.12
C ILE A 56 0.39 -6.56 6.47
N THR A 57 0.68 -5.77 7.49
CA THR A 57 0.07 -5.91 8.81
C THR A 57 -1.04 -4.89 8.98
N VAL A 58 -2.09 -5.29 9.68
CA VAL A 58 -3.27 -4.47 9.99
C VAL A 58 -3.57 -4.59 11.49
N PRO A 59 -4.20 -3.58 12.10
CA PRO A 59 -4.40 -3.56 13.55
C PRO A 59 -5.49 -4.54 14.03
N THR A 60 -6.44 -4.90 13.17
CA THR A 60 -7.58 -5.74 13.55
C THR A 60 -7.79 -6.88 12.55
N PRO A 61 -8.28 -8.04 13.01
CA PRO A 61 -8.56 -9.17 12.12
C PRO A 61 -9.70 -8.86 11.14
N LEU A 62 -10.64 -7.99 11.51
CA LEU A 62 -11.69 -7.53 10.60
C LEU A 62 -11.11 -6.72 9.43
N ALA A 63 -10.16 -5.82 9.73
CA ALA A 63 -9.45 -5.08 8.70
C ALA A 63 -8.64 -6.02 7.80
N ARG A 64 -8.09 -7.11 8.35
CA ARG A 64 -7.39 -8.12 7.53
C ARG A 64 -8.32 -8.73 6.51
N ASP A 65 -9.51 -9.14 6.93
CA ASP A 65 -10.48 -9.76 6.04
C ASP A 65 -10.94 -8.78 4.95
N TRP A 66 -11.29 -7.55 5.34
CA TRP A 66 -11.66 -6.49 4.40
C TRP A 66 -10.53 -6.07 3.45
N VAL A 67 -9.32 -5.94 3.97
CA VAL A 67 -8.14 -5.64 3.15
C VAL A 67 -7.83 -6.80 2.24
N SER A 68 -7.93 -8.04 2.69
CA SER A 68 -7.65 -9.23 1.88
C SER A 68 -8.72 -9.49 0.81
N ASP A 69 -9.98 -9.19 1.09
CA ASP A 69 -11.11 -9.49 0.21
C ASP A 69 -11.36 -8.36 -0.80
N ARG A 70 -11.37 -7.11 -0.32
CA ARG A 70 -11.76 -5.95 -1.14
C ARG A 70 -10.57 -5.12 -1.63
N TYR A 71 -9.56 -4.93 -0.79
CA TYR A 71 -8.42 -4.06 -1.12
C TYR A 71 -7.19 -4.81 -1.63
N ALA A 72 -7.12 -6.15 -1.52
CA ALA A 72 -5.91 -6.89 -1.86
C ALA A 72 -5.59 -6.80 -3.34
N ALA A 73 -6.63 -6.86 -4.19
CA ALA A 73 -6.48 -6.64 -5.62
C ALA A 73 -5.90 -5.25 -5.90
N VAL A 74 -6.52 -4.22 -5.32
CA VAL A 74 -6.11 -2.82 -5.55
C VAL A 74 -4.70 -2.54 -5.02
N ILE A 75 -4.37 -3.03 -3.82
CA ILE A 75 -3.05 -2.86 -3.22
C ILE A 75 -1.99 -3.57 -4.05
N ARG A 76 -2.26 -4.80 -4.49
CA ARG A 76 -1.33 -5.54 -5.33
C ARG A 76 -1.11 -4.83 -6.66
N GLU A 77 -2.17 -4.36 -7.31
CA GLU A 77 -2.05 -3.60 -8.55
C GLU A 77 -1.27 -2.29 -8.34
N THR A 78 -1.58 -1.52 -7.30
CA THR A 78 -0.84 -0.31 -6.96
C THR A 78 0.64 -0.61 -6.71
N LEU A 79 0.95 -1.60 -5.88
CA LEU A 79 2.34 -1.97 -5.58
C LEU A 79 3.10 -2.52 -6.80
N SER A 80 2.41 -3.15 -7.75
CA SER A 80 3.02 -3.66 -8.99
C SER A 80 3.17 -2.57 -10.07
N ALA A 81 2.39 -1.49 -9.95
CA ALA A 81 2.42 -0.35 -10.86
C ALA A 81 3.45 0.72 -10.43
N LEU A 82 3.84 0.71 -9.15
CA LEU A 82 4.95 1.49 -8.60
C LEU A 82 6.29 0.85 -8.99
#